data_AF-F0WUU1-F1
#
_entry.id   AF-F0WUU1-F1
#
_cell.length_a   1.000
_cell.length_b   1.000
_cell.length_c   1.000
_cell.angle_alpha   90.00
_cell.angle_beta   90.00
_cell.angle_gamma   90.00
#
_symmetry.space_group_name_H-M   'P 1'
#
loop_
_entity.id
_entity.type
_entity.pdbx_description
1 polymer ?
#
loop_
_entity_poly.entity_id
_entity_poly.type
_entity_poly.pdbx_seq_one_letter_code
_entity_poly.pdbx_strand_id
1 'polypeptide(L)'
;MESFESRVPFIGDGDKQLEETKIIWPKEDVRPLILVTHDEGTFSAHDGLKRLWMPIGEQPLRKNGQGRSVHVSDFLPYVTGRLALDEQKRNQYPDLPAEACVIINAGVQHDGWWTAQDL
;
A
#
# COMPACT_ATOMS: atom_id res chain seq x y z
N MET A 1 -5.34 13.69 28.08
CA MET A 1 -4.81 13.35 26.74
C MET A 1 -3.66 12.34 26.82
N GLU A 2 -3.10 12.05 28.01
CA GLU A 2 -1.94 11.17 28.23
C GLU A 2 -2.17 9.64 28.07
N SER A 3 -3.40 9.15 27.84
CA SER A 3 -3.67 7.69 27.88
C SER A 3 -3.33 6.93 26.59
N PHE A 4 -3.09 7.63 25.48
CA PHE A 4 -2.85 7.00 24.18
C PHE A 4 -1.36 6.84 23.87
N GLU A 5 -0.55 7.83 24.19
CA GLU A 5 0.90 7.85 23.89
C GLU A 5 1.63 6.66 24.52
N SER A 6 1.29 6.29 25.75
CA SER A 6 1.88 5.14 26.45
C SER A 6 1.57 3.77 25.82
N ARG A 7 0.62 3.74 24.87
CA ARG A 7 0.18 2.53 24.16
C ARG A 7 0.69 2.47 22.73
N VAL A 8 1.14 3.59 22.17
CA VAL A 8 1.58 3.67 20.78
C VAL A 8 3.05 3.25 20.70
N PRO A 9 3.40 2.24 19.90
CA PRO A 9 4.80 1.93 19.62
C PRO A 9 5.49 3.14 18.98
N PHE A 10 6.76 3.40 19.28
CA PHE A 10 7.48 4.48 18.62
C PHE A 10 8.72 3.97 17.92
N ILE A 11 9.12 4.69 16.88
CA ILE A 11 10.36 4.46 16.17
C ILE A 11 11.47 5.02 17.04
N GLY A 12 12.32 4.13 17.58
CA GLY A 12 13.53 4.54 18.29
C GLY A 12 14.61 4.97 17.31
N ASP A 13 15.57 5.76 17.78
CA ASP A 13 16.82 5.97 17.05
C ASP A 13 17.49 4.61 16.85
N GLY A 14 17.51 4.13 15.61
CA GLY A 14 18.27 2.94 15.23
C GLY A 14 19.76 3.19 15.44
N ASP A 15 20.51 2.12 15.73
CA ASP A 15 21.97 2.21 15.68
C ASP A 15 22.34 2.64 14.26
N LYS A 16 22.97 3.80 14.08
CA LYS A 16 23.35 4.37 12.76
C LYS A 16 24.24 3.45 11.91
N GLN A 17 24.66 2.31 12.45
CA GLN A 17 25.49 1.30 11.81
C GLN A 17 24.68 0.14 11.21
N LEU A 18 23.40 0.01 11.55
CA LEU A 18 22.48 -0.99 10.99
C LEU A 18 21.25 -0.25 10.47
N GLU A 19 20.91 -0.41 9.18
CA GLU A 19 19.72 0.19 8.56
C GLU A 19 18.40 -0.43 9.06
N GLU A 20 18.31 -0.84 10.32
CA GLU A 20 17.12 -1.44 10.90
C GLU A 20 16.43 -0.41 11.81
N THR A 21 15.24 0.02 11.37
CA THR A 21 14.36 0.85 12.18
C THR A 21 13.89 0.03 13.37
N LYS A 22 14.28 0.42 14.60
CA LYS A 22 13.90 -0.30 15.81
C LYS A 22 12.55 0.20 16.33
N ILE A 23 11.54 -0.67 16.31
CA ILE A 23 10.24 -0.41 16.95
C ILE A 23 10.34 -0.68 18.45
N ILE A 24 9.99 0.31 19.27
CA ILE A 24 9.89 0.17 20.72
C ILE A 24 8.42 -0.05 21.08
N TRP A 25 8.13 -1.23 21.63
CA TRP A 25 6.80 -1.63 22.06
C TRP A 25 6.46 -1.08 23.46
N PRO A 26 5.17 -0.82 23.75
CA PRO A 26 4.72 -0.50 25.10
C PRO A 26 4.95 -1.69 26.05
N LYS A 27 4.78 -1.45 27.35
CA LYS A 27 4.93 -2.48 28.39
C LYS A 27 4.02 -3.69 28.11
N GLU A 28 4.46 -4.88 28.53
CA GLU A 28 3.74 -6.14 28.25
C GLU A 28 2.31 -6.19 28.79
N ASP A 29 2.01 -5.46 29.86
CA ASP A 29 0.68 -5.34 30.46
C ASP A 29 -0.25 -4.36 29.70
N VAL A 30 0.27 -3.69 28.68
CA VAL A 30 -0.43 -2.66 27.92
C VAL A 30 -0.73 -3.17 26.51
N ARG A 31 -2.03 -3.21 26.16
CA ARG A 31 -2.43 -3.53 24.78
C ARG A 31 -2.01 -2.39 23.83
N PRO A 32 -1.13 -2.67 22.85
CA PRO A 32 -0.62 -1.64 21.96
C PRO A 32 -1.73 -1.04 21.09
N LEU A 33 -1.59 0.24 20.79
CA LEU A 33 -2.39 0.95 19.81
C LEU A 33 -1.55 1.14 18.56
N ILE A 34 -1.89 0.45 17.48
CA ILE A 34 -1.17 0.51 16.21
C ILE A 34 -1.97 1.39 15.26
N LEU A 35 -1.32 2.41 14.71
CA LEU A 35 -1.86 3.15 13.57
C LEU A 35 -1.74 2.28 12.32
N VAL A 36 -2.87 1.97 11.73
CA VAL A 36 -2.97 1.31 10.43
C VAL A 36 -3.54 2.33 9.46
N THR A 37 -2.76 2.71 8.45
CA THR A 37 -3.26 3.57 7.38
C THR A 37 -3.75 2.72 6.22
N HIS A 38 -4.74 3.21 5.50
CA HIS A 38 -5.28 2.62 4.28
C HIS A 38 -5.28 3.69 3.19
N ASP A 39 -4.98 3.29 1.96
CA ASP A 39 -5.12 4.15 0.80
C ASP A 39 -5.36 3.31 -0.46
N GLU A 40 -5.89 3.97 -1.50
CA GLU A 40 -6.12 3.39 -2.81
C GLU A 40 -5.34 4.15 -3.89
N GLY A 41 -4.63 3.41 -4.74
CA GLY A 41 -3.79 3.96 -5.80
C GLY A 41 -4.08 3.31 -7.15
N THR A 42 -4.37 4.13 -8.16
CA THR A 42 -4.43 3.67 -9.54
C THR A 42 -3.07 3.86 -10.20
N PHE A 43 -2.52 2.78 -10.74
CA PHE A 43 -1.29 2.77 -11.53
C PHE A 43 -1.64 2.42 -12.97
N SER A 44 -1.48 3.36 -13.89
CA SER A 44 -1.67 3.07 -15.31
C SER A 44 -0.39 2.48 -15.90
N ALA A 45 -0.55 1.44 -16.72
CA ALA A 45 0.53 0.79 -17.46
C ALA A 45 1.31 1.76 -18.39
N HIS A 46 0.83 2.99 -18.54
CA HIS A 46 1.43 4.06 -19.36
C HIS A 46 1.62 5.37 -18.58
N ASP A 47 1.86 5.32 -17.27
CA ASP A 47 2.22 6.48 -16.42
C ASP A 47 3.62 7.07 -16.75
N GLY A 48 3.97 7.14 -18.04
CA GLY A 48 5.25 7.60 -18.55
C GLY A 48 5.31 9.10 -18.83
N LEU A 49 6.50 9.68 -18.67
CA LEU A 49 6.79 11.04 -19.12
C LEU A 49 6.81 11.15 -20.65
N LYS A 50 6.25 12.27 -21.12
CA LYS A 50 5.89 12.46 -22.52
C LYS A 50 7.03 12.85 -23.46
N ARG A 51 8.27 12.94 -22.97
CA ARG A 51 9.36 13.55 -23.75
C ARG A 51 9.78 12.65 -24.90
N LEU A 52 9.64 13.21 -26.09
CA LEU A 52 9.99 12.63 -27.38
C LEU A 52 10.81 13.70 -28.11
N TRP A 53 11.97 13.35 -28.65
CA TRP A 53 12.64 14.20 -29.62
C TRP A 53 11.93 14.04 -30.95
N MET A 54 11.44 15.15 -31.51
CA MET A 54 10.58 15.12 -32.69
C MET A 54 11.05 16.12 -33.74
N PRO A 55 10.97 15.77 -35.04
CA PRO A 55 11.30 16.68 -36.14
C PRO A 55 10.40 17.93 -36.14
N ILE A 56 10.95 19.04 -36.62
CA ILE A 56 10.19 20.27 -36.82
C ILE A 56 9.14 20.02 -37.92
N GLY A 57 7.85 20.09 -37.55
CA GLY A 57 6.72 19.97 -38.48
C GLY A 57 5.77 18.79 -38.22
N GLU A 58 6.12 17.89 -37.32
CA GLU A 58 5.32 16.70 -36.97
C GLU A 58 4.44 16.94 -35.73
N GLN A 59 3.30 16.22 -35.60
CA GLN A 59 2.43 16.27 -34.42
C GLN A 59 2.56 15.03 -33.53
N PRO A 60 2.69 15.19 -32.20
CA PRO A 60 2.74 14.05 -31.28
C PRO A 60 1.31 13.64 -30.90
N LEU A 61 0.78 12.64 -31.59
CA LEU A 61 -0.53 12.07 -31.25
C LEU A 61 -0.37 11.01 -30.15
N ARG A 62 -0.61 11.42 -28.90
CA ARG A 62 -0.86 10.46 -27.82
C ARG A 62 -2.35 10.35 -27.60
N LYS A 63 -2.94 9.24 -28.01
CA LYS A 63 -4.25 8.84 -27.52
C LYS A 63 -4.11 8.69 -26.01
N ASN A 64 -5.08 9.20 -25.23
CA ASN A 64 -5.44 8.48 -24.01
C ASN A 64 -5.91 7.11 -24.52
N GLY A 65 -4.98 6.17 -24.67
CA GLY A 65 -5.34 4.80 -24.99
C GLY A 65 -6.33 4.34 -23.93
N GLN A 66 -7.11 3.30 -24.22
CA GLN A 66 -7.70 2.50 -23.16
C GLN A 66 -6.56 1.76 -22.44
N GLY A 67 -5.68 2.52 -21.80
CA GLY A 67 -4.52 2.02 -21.10
C GLY A 67 -5.02 1.07 -20.03
N ARG A 68 -4.31 -0.04 -19.87
CA ARG A 68 -4.54 -0.90 -18.72
C ARG A 68 -4.09 -0.13 -17.50
N SER A 69 -4.91 -0.10 -16.46
CA SER A 69 -4.49 0.38 -15.15
C SER A 69 -4.83 -0.67 -14.11
N VAL A 70 -3.98 -0.78 -13.10
CA VAL A 70 -4.24 -1.58 -11.91
C VAL A 70 -4.64 -0.62 -10.82
N HIS A 71 -5.78 -0.87 -10.19
CA HIS A 71 -6.18 -0.19 -8.98
C HIS A 71 -5.77 -1.06 -7.80
N VAL A 72 -4.98 -0.51 -6.89
CA VAL A 72 -4.44 -1.20 -5.73
C VAL A 72 -5.04 -0.57 -4.48
N SER A 73 -5.50 -1.40 -3.56
CA SER A 73 -5.98 -1.00 -2.24
C SER A 73 -5.15 -1.78 -1.21
N ASP A 74 -4.51 -1.11 -0.25
CA ASP A 74 -3.63 -1.77 0.72
C ASP A 74 -3.63 -1.06 2.09
N PHE A 75 -3.21 -1.80 3.11
CA PHE A 75 -3.05 -1.31 4.48
C PHE A 75 -1.57 -1.27 4.85
N LEU A 76 -1.12 -0.14 5.41
CA LEU A 76 0.26 0.09 5.78
C LEU A 76 0.42 0.53 7.24
N PRO A 77 0.54 -0.41 8.18
CA PRO A 77 1.05 -0.13 9.51
C PRO A 77 2.56 0.20 9.49
N TYR A 78 2.96 1.27 10.17
CA TYR A 78 4.37 1.67 10.27
C TYR A 78 5.25 0.65 11.03
N VAL A 79 4.65 -0.22 11.85
CA VAL A 79 5.36 -1.19 12.69
C VAL A 79 5.82 -2.44 11.94
N THR A 80 5.10 -2.84 10.90
CA THR A 80 5.33 -4.10 10.17
C THR A 80 5.50 -3.91 8.67
N GLY A 81 5.21 -2.71 8.16
CA GLY A 81 5.00 -2.51 6.73
C GLY A 81 3.73 -3.24 6.26
N ARG A 82 3.76 -3.75 5.03
CA ARG A 82 2.61 -4.39 4.37
C ARG A 82 2.08 -5.58 5.18
N LEU A 83 0.75 -5.68 5.30
CA LEU A 83 0.09 -6.77 6.01
C LEU A 83 0.06 -8.04 5.15
N ALA A 84 0.86 -9.03 5.53
CA ALA A 84 0.88 -10.35 4.91
C ALA A 84 1.05 -11.46 5.97
N LEU A 85 0.40 -12.60 5.72
CA LEU A 85 0.51 -13.79 6.56
C LEU A 85 1.77 -14.58 6.18
N ASP A 86 2.53 -14.97 7.21
CA ASP A 86 3.56 -16.00 7.07
C ASP A 86 2.95 -17.39 6.82
N GLU A 87 3.79 -18.36 6.43
CA GLU A 87 3.33 -19.70 6.08
C GLU A 87 2.60 -20.41 7.23
N GLN A 88 3.03 -20.21 8.47
CA GLN A 88 2.39 -20.81 9.64
C GLN A 88 0.99 -20.24 9.85
N LYS A 89 0.84 -18.91 9.77
CA LYS A 89 -0.45 -18.24 9.90
C LYS A 89 -1.40 -18.56 8.74
N ARG A 90 -0.89 -18.74 7.51
CA ARG A 90 -1.72 -19.20 6.39
C ARG A 90 -2.31 -20.58 6.65
N ASN A 91 -1.54 -21.49 7.22
CA ASN A 91 -2.04 -22.81 7.60
C ASN A 91 -3.04 -22.74 8.78
N GLN A 92 -2.82 -21.82 9.71
CA GLN A 92 -3.70 -21.62 10.86
C GLN A 92 -5.03 -20.94 10.49
N TYR A 93 -5.01 -20.03 9.52
CA TYR A 93 -6.15 -19.22 9.09
C TYR A 93 -6.36 -19.34 7.57
N PRO A 94 -6.78 -20.51 7.07
CA PRO A 94 -6.91 -20.75 5.63
C PRO A 94 -7.98 -19.89 4.96
N ASP A 95 -8.95 -19.39 5.72
CA ASP A 95 -10.03 -18.54 5.23
C ASP A 95 -9.62 -17.06 5.09
N LEU A 96 -8.47 -16.66 5.66
CA LEU A 96 -7.97 -15.31 5.51
C LEU A 96 -7.12 -15.17 4.23
N PRO A 97 -7.21 -14.04 3.52
CA PRO A 97 -6.33 -13.78 2.40
C PRO A 97 -4.87 -13.71 2.88
N ALA A 98 -3.95 -14.20 2.05
CA ALA A 98 -2.53 -14.24 2.37
C ALA A 98 -1.92 -12.83 2.52
N GLU A 99 -2.48 -11.85 1.82
CA GLU A 99 -2.08 -10.45 1.86
C GLU A 99 -3.33 -9.58 1.98
N ALA A 100 -3.25 -8.46 2.69
CA ALA A 100 -4.37 -7.51 2.79
C ALA A 100 -4.58 -6.69 1.51
N CYS A 101 -3.63 -6.73 0.59
CA CYS A 101 -3.63 -6.00 -0.66
C CYS A 101 -4.63 -6.57 -1.66
N VAL A 102 -5.47 -5.73 -2.22
CA VAL A 102 -6.38 -6.09 -3.31
C VAL A 102 -6.02 -5.31 -4.56
N ILE A 103 -5.94 -6.02 -5.68
CA ILE A 103 -5.64 -5.45 -7.00
C ILE A 103 -6.79 -5.77 -7.93
N ILE A 104 -7.36 -4.74 -8.56
CA ILE A 104 -8.36 -4.87 -9.62
C ILE A 104 -7.82 -4.28 -10.92
N ASN A 105 -8.21 -4.87 -12.05
CA ASN A 105 -7.91 -4.29 -13.36
C ASN A 105 -8.99 -3.28 -13.69
N ALA A 106 -8.64 -2.00 -13.69
CA ALA A 106 -9.63 -0.95 -13.84
C ALA A 106 -10.12 -0.83 -15.30
N GLY A 107 -11.41 -0.55 -15.46
CA GLY A 107 -12.03 -0.25 -16.75
C GLY A 107 -13.40 -0.90 -16.96
N VAL A 108 -14.21 -0.29 -17.83
CA VAL A 108 -15.60 -0.73 -18.12
C VAL A 108 -15.67 -2.13 -18.76
N GLN A 109 -14.60 -2.58 -19.42
CA GLN A 109 -14.47 -3.95 -19.97
C GLN A 109 -13.62 -4.87 -19.08
N HIS A 110 -13.33 -4.44 -17.84
CA HIS A 110 -12.53 -5.17 -16.86
C HIS A 110 -13.30 -5.24 -15.54
N ASP A 111 -12.59 -5.22 -14.40
CA ASP A 111 -13.16 -5.42 -13.06
C ASP A 111 -13.94 -4.17 -12.58
N GLY A 112 -14.10 -3.15 -13.43
CA GLY A 112 -14.81 -1.92 -13.11
C GLY A 112 -13.94 -0.93 -12.33
N TRP A 113 -14.55 -0.29 -11.34
CA TRP A 113 -13.91 0.67 -10.42
C TRP A 113 -14.40 0.36 -9.01
N TRP A 114 -13.57 0.63 -8.01
CA TRP A 114 -14.01 0.58 -6.61
C TRP A 114 -15.20 1.50 -6.37
N THR A 115 -16.16 1.00 -5.62
CA THR A 115 -17.35 1.72 -5.18
C THR A 115 -17.33 1.89 -3.66
N ALA A 116 -18.21 2.73 -3.13
CA ALA A 116 -18.32 2.88 -1.67
C ALA A 116 -18.76 1.59 -0.95
N GLN A 117 -19.23 0.58 -1.68
CA GLN A 117 -19.54 -0.74 -1.13
C GLN A 117 -18.31 -1.62 -0.95
N ASP A 118 -17.20 -1.29 -1.62
CA ASP A 118 -15.96 -2.05 -1.58
C ASP A 118 -14.95 -1.50 -0.55
N LEU A 119 -15.28 -0.35 0.06
CA LEU A 119 -14.52 0.33 1.12
C LEU A 119 -14.91 -0.15 2.52
#